data_AF-A0A2N2DPS4-F1
#
_entry.id   AF-A0A2N2DPS4-F1
#
_cell.length_a   1.000
_cell.length_b   1.000
_cell.length_c   1.000
_cell.angle_alpha   90.00
_cell.angle_beta   90.00
_cell.angle_gamma   90.00
#
_symmetry.space_group_name_H-M   'P 1'
#
loop_
_entity.id
_entity.type
_entity.pdbx_description
1 polymer ?
#
loop_
_entity_poly.entity_id
_entity_poly.type
_entity_poly.pdbx_seq_one_letter_code
_entity_poly.pdbx_strand_id
1 'polypeptide(L)'
;MAYVDYRWYQTEYFGDSVPEEQFVKLAGRASEYIDMITLKRTQKIMTDNTDTEVIMSIKKAVCAVADIQYEHATKIAQIISADTAMAENNVESESVGKHSIHYAKASSPGTRRALEREMKHLMLQAVKDHLLLHNLIYNGVWS
;
A
#
# COMPACT_ATOMS: atom_id res chain seq x y z
N MET A 1 -12.42 -10.78 -5.37
CA MET A 1 -12.71 -9.99 -6.58
C MET A 1 -12.37 -8.55 -6.26
N ALA A 2 -11.80 -7.78 -7.20
CA ALA A 2 -11.59 -6.36 -6.98
C ALA A 2 -12.93 -5.60 -6.97
N TYR A 3 -13.07 -4.60 -6.09
CA TYR A 3 -14.24 -3.72 -6.08
C TYR A 3 -14.21 -2.60 -7.13
N VAL A 4 -13.05 -2.42 -7.76
CA VAL A 4 -12.76 -1.32 -8.66
C VAL A 4 -12.09 -1.85 -9.91
N ASP A 5 -12.54 -1.36 -11.07
CA ASP A 5 -11.89 -1.58 -12.35
C ASP A 5 -10.97 -0.40 -12.71
N TYR A 6 -10.09 -0.61 -13.70
CA TYR A 6 -9.12 0.41 -14.07
C TYR A 6 -9.77 1.68 -14.64
N ARG A 7 -10.92 1.52 -15.32
CA ARG A 7 -11.69 2.66 -15.84
C ARG A 7 -12.11 3.60 -14.71
N TRP A 8 -12.71 3.07 -13.65
CA TRP A 8 -13.15 3.87 -12.50
C TRP A 8 -11.96 4.54 -11.80
N TYR A 9 -10.83 3.83 -11.68
CA TYR A 9 -9.59 4.39 -11.15
C TYR A 9 -9.12 5.63 -11.93
N GLN A 10 -9.19 5.60 -13.27
CA GLN A 10 -8.78 6.75 -14.09
C GLN A 10 -9.83 7.87 -14.14
N THR A 11 -11.13 7.55 -14.25
CA THR A 11 -12.15 8.54 -14.58
C THR A 11 -12.85 9.15 -13.37
N GLU A 12 -13.01 8.37 -12.30
CA GLU A 12 -13.75 8.80 -11.09
C GLU A 12 -12.81 9.11 -9.93
N TYR A 13 -11.73 8.34 -9.81
CA TYR A 13 -10.71 8.55 -8.79
C TYR A 13 -9.55 9.43 -9.28
N PHE A 14 -9.39 9.59 -10.60
CA PHE A 14 -8.31 10.39 -11.22
C PHE A 14 -6.90 9.92 -10.88
N GLY A 15 -6.72 8.60 -10.71
CA GLY A 15 -5.42 8.01 -10.43
C GLY A 15 -4.56 7.91 -11.69
N ASP A 16 -3.27 8.23 -11.55
CA ASP A 16 -2.27 8.28 -12.63
C ASP A 16 -1.00 7.46 -12.34
N SER A 17 -0.86 6.96 -11.11
CA SER A 17 0.38 6.35 -10.62
C SER A 17 0.53 4.90 -11.04
N VAL A 18 -0.54 4.11 -10.98
CA VAL A 18 -0.52 2.66 -11.25
C VAL A 18 -0.85 2.33 -12.71
N PRO A 19 0.00 1.59 -13.43
CA PRO A 19 -0.29 1.12 -14.78
C PRO A 19 -1.35 -0.01 -14.77
N GLU A 20 -2.17 -0.08 -15.82
CA GLU A 20 -3.31 -1.01 -15.96
C GLU A 20 -2.95 -2.48 -15.67
N GLU A 21 -1.83 -2.95 -16.22
CA GLU A 21 -1.35 -4.32 -16.09
C GLU A 21 -1.11 -4.72 -14.62
N GLN A 22 -0.71 -3.75 -13.79
CA GLN A 22 -0.48 -3.98 -12.37
C GLN A 22 -1.72 -3.66 -11.53
N PHE A 23 -2.56 -2.74 -12.00
CA PHE A 23 -3.72 -2.27 -11.28
C PHE A 23 -4.67 -3.41 -10.91
N VAL A 24 -5.00 -4.30 -11.85
CA VAL A 24 -5.94 -5.41 -11.59
C VAL A 24 -5.50 -6.27 -10.40
N LYS A 25 -4.20 -6.56 -10.30
CA LYS A 25 -3.62 -7.35 -9.21
C LYS A 25 -3.63 -6.58 -7.89
N LEU A 26 -3.28 -5.30 -7.92
CA LEU A 26 -3.22 -4.43 -6.74
C LEU A 26 -4.60 -4.13 -6.19
N ALA A 27 -5.57 -3.82 -7.05
CA ALA A 27 -6.96 -3.62 -6.68
C ALA A 27 -7.59 -4.87 -6.04
N GLY A 28 -7.24 -6.07 -6.54
CA GLY A 28 -7.65 -7.33 -5.90
C GLY A 28 -7.11 -7.47 -4.47
N ARG A 29 -5.80 -7.25 -4.29
CA ARG A 29 -5.15 -7.29 -2.96
C ARG A 29 -5.68 -6.21 -2.01
N ALA A 30 -5.90 -5.00 -2.52
CA ALA A 30 -6.47 -3.89 -1.77
C ALA A 30 -7.89 -4.21 -1.30
N SER A 31 -8.71 -4.83 -2.16
CA SER A 31 -10.07 -5.25 -1.80
C SER A 31 -10.07 -6.31 -0.70
N GLU A 32 -9.20 -7.32 -0.80
CA GLU A 32 -9.03 -8.34 0.23
C GLU A 32 -8.55 -7.75 1.57
N TYR A 33 -7.63 -6.78 1.53
CA TYR A 33 -7.14 -6.09 2.71
C TYR A 33 -8.23 -5.28 3.42
N ILE A 34 -9.05 -4.55 2.65
CA ILE A 34 -10.19 -3.80 3.17
C ILE A 34 -11.23 -4.74 3.78
N ASP A 35 -11.51 -5.88 3.13
CA ASP A 35 -12.42 -6.89 3.68
C ASP A 35 -11.93 -7.46 5.00
N MET A 36 -10.62 -7.70 5.12
CA MET A 36 -10.02 -8.19 6.36
C MET A 36 -10.19 -7.17 7.49
N ILE A 37 -9.93 -5.87 7.24
CA ILE A 37 -10.03 -4.83 8.27
C ILE A 37 -11.47 -4.57 8.68
N THR A 38 -12.39 -4.63 7.73
CA THR A 38 -13.82 -4.36 7.95
C THR A 38 -14.61 -5.61 8.34
N LEU A 39 -13.93 -6.75 8.58
CA LEU A 39 -14.54 -8.02 8.94
C LEU A 39 -15.63 -8.46 7.94
N LYS A 40 -15.34 -8.30 6.64
CA LYS A 40 -16.23 -8.60 5.49
C LYS A 40 -17.55 -7.84 5.45
N ARG A 41 -17.69 -6.74 6.20
CA ARG A 41 -18.89 -5.88 6.14
C ARG A 41 -19.02 -5.18 4.77
N THR A 42 -17.91 -4.83 4.15
CA THR A 42 -17.82 -4.22 2.81
C THR A 42 -18.37 -5.12 1.71
N GLN A 43 -18.11 -6.44 1.78
CA GLN A 43 -18.67 -7.41 0.82
C GLN A 43 -20.19 -7.35 0.78
N LYS A 44 -20.82 -7.28 1.96
CA LYS A 44 -22.27 -7.20 2.07
C LYS A 44 -22.82 -5.92 1.43
N ILE A 45 -22.23 -4.78 1.77
CA ILE A 45 -22.65 -3.46 1.23
C ILE A 45 -22.49 -3.40 -0.30
N MET A 46 -21.38 -3.91 -0.82
CA MET A 46 -21.12 -3.99 -2.26
C MET A 46 -22.11 -4.91 -2.99
N THR A 47 -22.57 -5.97 -2.34
CA THR A 47 -23.54 -6.92 -2.93
C THR A 47 -24.94 -6.35 -2.89
N ASP A 48 -25.34 -5.79 -1.75
CA ASP A 48 -26.69 -5.29 -1.51
C ASP A 48 -26.96 -3.97 -2.27
N ASN A 49 -25.91 -3.26 -2.71
CA ASN A 49 -25.99 -1.96 -3.41
C ASN A 49 -26.88 -0.93 -2.70
N THR A 50 -26.90 -0.98 -1.37
CA THR A 50 -27.85 -0.23 -0.52
C THR A 50 -27.41 1.20 -0.23
N ASP A 51 -26.11 1.46 -0.23
CA ASP A 51 -25.53 2.76 0.14
C ASP A 51 -24.46 3.20 -0.87
N THR A 52 -24.86 4.09 -1.77
CA THR A 52 -24.00 4.58 -2.86
C THR A 52 -22.83 5.42 -2.36
N GLU A 53 -22.98 6.13 -1.25
CA GLU A 53 -21.92 6.96 -0.66
C GLU A 53 -20.85 6.09 0.00
N VAL A 54 -21.28 5.07 0.75
CA VAL A 54 -20.37 4.08 1.34
C VAL A 54 -19.65 3.29 0.25
N ILE A 55 -20.36 2.87 -0.80
CA ILE A 55 -19.75 2.16 -1.96
C ILE A 55 -18.70 3.04 -2.62
N MET A 56 -18.99 4.32 -2.87
CA MET A 56 -18.00 5.24 -3.43
C MET A 56 -16.78 5.38 -2.51
N SER A 57 -17.01 5.46 -1.20
CA SER A 57 -15.94 5.56 -0.20
C SER A 57 -15.05 4.31 -0.17
N ILE A 58 -15.64 3.12 -0.27
CA ILE A 58 -14.88 1.85 -0.37
C ILE A 58 -14.08 1.81 -1.66
N LYS A 59 -14.65 2.23 -2.80
CA LYS A 59 -13.91 2.27 -4.07
C LYS A 59 -12.71 3.22 -4.00
N LYS A 60 -12.87 4.41 -3.42
CA LYS A 60 -11.76 5.35 -3.16
C LYS A 60 -10.69 4.73 -2.26
N ALA A 61 -11.10 4.03 -1.20
CA ALA A 61 -10.17 3.34 -0.30
C ALA A 61 -9.36 2.25 -1.04
N VAL A 62 -9.99 1.48 -1.93
CA VAL A 62 -9.30 0.46 -2.75
C VAL A 62 -8.25 1.10 -3.64
N CYS A 63 -8.58 2.21 -4.31
CA CYS A 63 -7.63 2.94 -5.15
C CYS A 63 -6.44 3.48 -4.35
N ALA A 64 -6.71 4.17 -3.22
CA ALA A 64 -5.66 4.70 -2.37
C ALA A 64 -4.71 3.60 -1.84
N VAL A 65 -5.25 2.45 -1.46
CA VAL A 65 -4.43 1.30 -1.04
C VAL A 65 -3.63 0.73 -2.21
N ALA A 66 -4.19 0.69 -3.42
CA ALA A 66 -3.46 0.23 -4.61
C ALA A 66 -2.29 1.17 -4.96
N ASP A 67 -2.48 2.48 -4.86
CA ASP A 67 -1.42 3.48 -5.06
C ASP A 67 -0.27 3.27 -4.07
N ILE A 68 -0.59 3.15 -2.77
CA ILE A 68 0.40 2.91 -1.71
C ILE A 68 1.17 1.61 -1.96
N GLN A 69 0.48 0.53 -2.36
CA GLN A 69 1.14 -0.74 -2.67
C GLN A 69 2.09 -0.61 -3.85
N TYR A 70 1.70 0.13 -4.90
CA TYR A 70 2.54 0.34 -6.08
C TYR A 70 3.76 1.20 -5.76
N GLU A 71 3.57 2.36 -5.12
CA GLU A 71 4.65 3.25 -4.71
C GLU A 71 5.67 2.53 -3.82
N HIS A 72 5.19 1.69 -2.92
CA HIS A 72 6.06 0.94 -2.04
C HIS A 72 6.81 -0.18 -2.78
N ALA A 73 6.18 -0.84 -3.75
CA ALA A 73 6.84 -1.83 -4.60
C ALA A 73 7.93 -1.20 -5.47
N THR A 74 7.69 -0.02 -6.05
CA THR A 74 8.68 0.71 -6.85
C THR A 74 9.85 1.20 -6.00
N LYS A 75 9.60 1.75 -4.80
CA LYS A 75 10.65 2.10 -3.83
C LYS A 75 11.53 0.90 -3.46
N ILE A 76 10.94 -0.26 -3.19
CA ILE A 76 11.70 -1.48 -2.88
C ILE A 76 12.55 -1.90 -4.08
N ALA A 77 12.00 -1.87 -5.30
CA ALA A 77 12.74 -2.21 -6.51
C ALA A 77 13.94 -1.28 -6.72
N GLN A 78 13.77 0.04 -6.52
CA GLN A 78 14.84 1.04 -6.61
C GLN A 78 15.95 0.80 -5.58
N ILE A 79 15.58 0.50 -4.33
CA ILE A 79 16.53 0.16 -3.26
C ILE A 79 17.35 -1.08 -3.64
N ILE A 80 16.70 -2.12 -4.18
CA ILE A 80 17.39 -3.34 -4.61
C ILE A 80 18.35 -3.04 -5.76
N SER A 81 17.93 -2.25 -6.76
CA SER A 81 18.81 -1.90 -7.89
C SER A 81 20.00 -1.05 -7.49
N ALA A 82 19.83 -0.16 -6.50
CA ALA A 82 20.92 0.63 -5.96
C ALA A 82 21.93 -0.27 -5.22
N ASP A 83 21.45 -1.20 -4.39
CA ASP A 83 22.29 -2.17 -3.69
C ASP A 83 23.08 -3.07 -4.68
N THR A 84 22.46 -3.52 -5.77
CA THR A 84 23.16 -4.32 -6.80
C THR A 84 24.23 -3.49 -7.53
N ALA A 85 23.93 -2.25 -7.88
CA ALA A 85 24.91 -1.36 -8.50
C ALA A 85 26.10 -1.08 -7.57
N MET A 86 25.87 -0.90 -6.27
CA MET A 86 26.97 -0.73 -5.30
C MET A 86 27.83 -1.98 -5.16
N ALA A 87 27.23 -3.18 -5.19
CA ALA A 87 27.95 -4.44 -5.17
C ALA A 87 28.79 -4.66 -6.45
N GLU A 88 28.25 -4.33 -7.62
CA GLU A 88 28.96 -4.41 -8.91
C GLU A 88 30.17 -3.46 -8.98
N ASN A 89 30.07 -2.28 -8.36
CA ASN A 89 31.19 -1.34 -8.25
C ASN A 89 32.23 -1.73 -7.18
N ASN A 90 32.07 -2.89 -6.51
CA ASN A 90 32.99 -3.44 -5.50
C ASN A 90 33.32 -2.47 -4.34
N VAL A 91 32.43 -1.52 -4.06
CA VAL A 91 32.56 -0.59 -2.92
C VAL A 91 31.93 -1.26 -1.70
N GLU A 92 32.50 -2.38 -1.25
CA GLU A 92 31.95 -3.13 -0.11
C GLU A 92 32.41 -2.58 1.24
N SER A 93 33.54 -1.89 1.27
CA SER A 93 34.03 -1.12 2.42
C SER A 93 35.31 -0.38 2.06
N GLU A 94 35.35 0.94 2.24
CA GLU A 94 36.61 1.67 2.34
C GLU A 94 36.91 1.89 3.84
N SER A 95 37.99 1.28 4.36
CA SER A 95 38.47 1.62 5.70
C SER A 95 39.46 2.79 5.59
N VAL A 96 39.04 3.98 6.02
CA VAL A 96 39.94 5.13 6.13
C VAL A 96 40.34 5.26 7.60
N GLY A 97 41.41 4.57 8.00
CA GLY A 97 41.91 4.59 9.39
C GLY A 97 40.91 4.05 10.43
N LYS A 98 40.99 4.55 11.68
CA LYS A 98 40.17 4.15 12.84
C LYS A 98 38.64 4.41 12.70
N HIS A 99 38.16 4.73 11.51
CA HIS A 99 36.75 5.00 11.23
C HIS A 99 36.24 4.02 10.17
N SER A 100 35.52 2.99 10.61
CA SER A 100 34.79 2.08 9.72
C SER A 100 33.37 2.63 9.53
N ILE A 101 33.03 3.06 8.32
CA ILE A 101 31.65 3.41 7.97
C ILE A 101 30.97 2.14 7.46
N HIS A 102 30.15 1.52 8.31
CA HIS A 102 29.25 0.45 7.88
C HIS A 102 28.04 1.08 7.19
N TYR A 103 28.03 1.13 5.85
CA TYR A 103 26.80 1.36 5.11
C TYR A 103 25.91 0.13 5.28
N ALA A 104 24.93 0.21 6.18
CA ALA A 104 23.90 -0.82 6.25
C ALA A 104 23.22 -0.89 4.86
N LYS A 105 23.35 -2.04 4.17
CA LYS A 105 22.70 -2.27 2.87
C LYS A 105 21.25 -1.82 2.93
N ALA A 106 20.81 -1.01 1.96
CA ALA A 106 19.46 -0.49 1.96
C ALA A 106 18.43 -1.63 1.78
N SER A 107 18.82 -2.76 1.20
CA SER A 107 18.01 -4.00 1.13
C SER A 107 18.06 -4.88 2.37
N SER A 108 18.69 -4.48 3.47
CA SER A 108 18.80 -5.33 4.66
C SER A 108 17.43 -5.81 5.15
N PRO A 109 17.34 -7.01 5.77
CA PRO A 109 16.08 -7.50 6.33
C PRO A 109 15.45 -6.54 7.35
N GLY A 110 16.27 -5.75 8.05
CA GLY A 110 15.80 -4.70 8.97
C GLY A 110 15.10 -3.56 8.22
N THR A 111 15.70 -3.05 7.15
CA THR A 111 15.12 -2.00 6.30
C THR A 111 13.81 -2.48 5.65
N ARG A 112 13.80 -3.71 5.11
CA ARG A 112 12.57 -4.30 4.53
C ARG A 112 11.43 -4.39 5.53
N ARG A 113 11.71 -4.84 6.77
CA ARG A 113 10.69 -4.89 7.84
C ARG A 113 10.19 -3.50 8.24
N ALA A 114 11.05 -2.49 8.26
CA ALA A 114 10.66 -1.12 8.55
C ALA A 114 9.72 -0.56 7.47
N LEU A 115 10.10 -0.74 6.20
CA LEU A 115 9.29 -0.38 5.03
C LEU A 115 7.93 -1.10 5.04
N GLU A 116 7.91 -2.41 5.27
CA GLU A 116 6.64 -3.15 5.37
C GLU A 116 5.72 -2.65 6.48
N ARG A 117 6.28 -2.24 7.63
CA ARG A 117 5.50 -1.64 8.72
C ARG A 117 4.92 -0.28 8.32
N GLU A 118 5.71 0.54 7.63
CA GLU A 118 5.29 1.84 7.11
C GLU A 118 4.16 1.66 6.09
N MET A 119 4.33 0.77 5.10
CA MET A 119 3.28 0.45 4.12
C MET A 119 1.98 0.02 4.82
N LYS A 120 2.05 -0.89 5.78
CA LYS A 120 0.86 -1.34 6.53
C LYS A 120 0.21 -0.22 7.32
N HIS A 121 1.01 0.68 7.89
CA HIS A 121 0.50 1.84 8.61
C HIS A 121 -0.24 2.81 7.67
N LEU A 122 0.36 3.14 6.53
CA LEU A 122 -0.23 4.03 5.52
C LEU A 122 -1.50 3.43 4.91
N MET A 123 -1.49 2.14 4.59
CA MET A 123 -2.70 1.46 4.08
C MET A 123 -3.83 1.52 5.11
N LEU A 124 -3.55 1.24 6.40
CA LEU A 124 -4.56 1.33 7.45
C LEU A 124 -5.07 2.77 7.62
N GLN A 125 -4.19 3.76 7.53
CA GLN A 125 -4.57 5.17 7.59
C GLN A 125 -5.46 5.56 6.41
N ALA A 126 -5.10 5.21 5.17
CA ALA A 126 -5.92 5.49 3.99
C ALA A 126 -7.31 4.83 4.08
N VAL A 127 -7.38 3.58 4.54
CA VAL A 127 -8.65 2.89 4.77
C VAL A 127 -9.48 3.60 5.83
N LYS A 128 -8.85 4.08 6.91
CA LYS A 128 -9.53 4.89 7.93
C LYS A 128 -10.05 6.20 7.36
N ASP A 129 -9.24 6.96 6.65
CA ASP A 129 -9.63 8.27 6.14
C ASP A 129 -10.88 8.20 5.24
N HIS A 130 -11.04 7.10 4.48
CA HIS A 130 -12.20 6.90 3.63
C HIS A 130 -13.39 6.21 4.32
N LEU A 131 -13.17 5.37 5.34
CA LEU A 131 -14.23 4.54 5.95
C LEU A 131 -14.61 4.93 7.39
N LEU A 132 -13.89 5.84 8.03
CA LEU A 132 -14.11 6.25 9.43
C LEU A 132 -15.51 6.83 9.64
N LEU A 133 -16.02 7.60 8.68
CA LEU A 133 -17.33 8.24 8.77
C LEU A 133 -18.49 7.23 8.72
N HIS A 134 -18.26 6.05 8.13
CA HIS A 134 -19.29 5.04 7.89
C HIS A 134 -19.39 3.99 9.00
N ASN A 135 -18.66 4.16 10.11
CA ASN A 135 -18.61 3.24 11.26
C ASN A 135 -18.26 1.78 10.88
N LEU A 136 -17.58 1.61 9.75
CA LEU A 136 -17.19 0.29 9.21
C LEU A 136 -15.96 -0.28 9.92
N ILE A 137 -15.18 0.58 10.55
CA ILE A 137 -13.99 0.22 11.33
C ILE A 137 -14.35 0.31 12.80
N TYR A 138 -13.95 -0.69 13.58
CA TYR A 138 -14.17 -0.70 15.02
C TYR A 138 -13.43 0.47 15.68
N ASN A 139 -14.14 1.55 15.97
CA ASN A 139 -13.67 2.61 16.84
C ASN A 139 -13.89 2.11 18.27
N GLY A 140 -12.82 1.75 18.96
CA GLY A 140 -12.87 1.43 20.38
C GLY A 140 -13.37 2.66 21.14
N VAL A 141 -14.68 2.72 21.38
CA VAL A 141 -15.29 3.67 22.29
C VAL A 141 -14.81 3.26 23.69
N TRP A 142 -13.81 3.96 24.20
CA TRP A 142 -13.53 3.99 25.63
C TRP A 142 -14.74 4.65 26.29
N SER A 143 -15.59 3.83 26.93
CA SER A 143 -16.53 4.28 27.96
C SER A 143 -15.80 4.43 29.28
#